data_AF-C9MUD0-F1
#
_entry.id   AF-C9MUD0-F1
#
_cell.length_a   1.000
_cell.length_b   1.000
_cell.length_c   1.000
_cell.angle_alpha   90.00
_cell.angle_beta   90.00
_cell.angle_gamma   90.00
#
_symmetry.space_group_name_H-M   'P 1'
#
loop_
_entity.id
_entity.type
_entity.pdbx_description
1 polymer ?
#
loop_
_entity_poly.entity_id
_entity_poly.type
_entity_poly.pdbx_seq_one_letter_code
_entity_poly.pdbx_strand_id
1 'polypeptide(L)'
;MCNVVENVSFEDFKLKNQKISATKFEEMAYLLFCSEFNQKKGIFRYKNHPGLETNPIKVEHSNKNGVSYQICYGFQAKFYESEKIDTLIEKIKKSIKTAIENHPELDKIYLYTNKEISASSKKGKLKPKYQEEVENFAREELKKKQEKLKVENKDIGVGSEIIEWYGPSYFEKILREEKIDIFMIYFLM
;
A
#
# COMPACT_ATOMS: atom_id res chain seq x y z
N MET A 1 -15.27 -5.90 -32.47
CA MET A 1 -14.71 -6.98 -31.66
C MET A 1 -14.65 -6.49 -30.22
N CYS A 2 -15.45 -7.06 -29.32
CA CYS A 2 -15.27 -6.81 -27.89
C CYS A 2 -13.93 -7.46 -27.50
N ASN A 3 -12.94 -6.64 -27.16
CA ASN A 3 -11.76 -7.14 -26.49
C ASN A 3 -12.23 -7.73 -25.16
N VAL A 4 -12.25 -9.05 -25.07
CA VAL A 4 -12.37 -9.74 -23.79
C VAL A 4 -11.09 -9.38 -23.04
N VAL A 5 -11.20 -8.41 -22.13
CA VAL A 5 -10.08 -8.10 -21.23
C VAL A 5 -9.97 -9.30 -20.31
N GLU A 6 -8.92 -10.11 -20.52
CA GLU A 6 -8.60 -11.25 -19.66
C GLU A 6 -8.58 -10.78 -18.20
N ASN A 7 -9.24 -11.52 -17.32
CA ASN A 7 -9.21 -11.22 -15.89
C ASN A 7 -7.76 -11.34 -15.41
N VAL A 8 -7.28 -10.32 -14.72
CA VAL A 8 -5.93 -10.28 -14.18
C VAL A 8 -5.78 -11.40 -13.14
N SER A 9 -4.97 -12.41 -13.47
CA SER A 9 -4.72 -13.55 -12.59
C SER A 9 -3.34 -13.42 -11.95
N PHE A 10 -3.31 -13.28 -10.62
CA PHE A 10 -2.04 -13.35 -9.88
C PHE A 10 -1.40 -14.76 -9.92
N GLU A 11 -2.16 -15.79 -10.30
CA GLU A 11 -1.61 -17.12 -10.58
C GLU A 11 -0.81 -17.10 -11.89
N ASP A 12 -1.30 -16.43 -12.94
CA ASP A 12 -0.57 -16.28 -14.20
C ASP A 12 0.66 -15.39 -14.02
N PHE A 13 0.54 -14.34 -13.19
CA PHE A 13 1.68 -13.52 -12.76
C PHE A 13 2.75 -14.39 -12.09
N LYS A 14 2.34 -15.30 -11.19
CA LYS A 14 3.26 -16.22 -10.52
C LYS A 14 3.91 -17.20 -11.50
N LEU A 15 3.14 -17.84 -12.37
CA LEU A 15 3.65 -18.83 -13.32
C LEU A 15 4.72 -18.23 -14.25
N LYS A 16 4.52 -16.99 -14.70
CA LYS A 16 5.45 -16.29 -15.59
C LYS A 16 6.69 -15.75 -14.88
N ASN A 17 6.55 -15.29 -13.63
CA ASN A 17 7.66 -14.71 -12.86
C ASN A 17 8.36 -15.72 -11.94
N GLN A 18 7.83 -16.94 -11.81
CA GLN A 18 8.41 -18.05 -11.05
C GLN A 18 9.02 -17.58 -9.71
N LYS A 19 10.33 -17.80 -9.51
CA LYS A 19 11.08 -17.52 -8.29
C LYS A 19 11.32 -16.03 -8.02
N ILE A 20 10.98 -15.13 -8.95
CA ILE A 20 11.16 -13.68 -8.81
C ILE A 20 9.83 -12.91 -8.67
N SER A 21 8.72 -13.62 -8.43
CA SER A 21 7.37 -13.02 -8.33
C SER A 21 7.29 -11.91 -7.27
N ALA A 22 7.93 -12.07 -6.11
CA ALA A 22 7.94 -11.03 -5.07
C ALA A 22 8.66 -9.76 -5.54
N THR A 23 9.86 -9.88 -6.11
CA THR A 23 10.62 -8.75 -6.67
C THR A 23 9.85 -8.06 -7.80
N LYS A 24 9.20 -8.85 -8.65
CA LYS A 24 8.39 -8.34 -9.76
C LYS A 24 7.14 -7.59 -9.25
N PHE A 25 6.55 -8.07 -8.16
CA PHE A 25 5.44 -7.39 -7.51
C PHE A 25 5.88 -6.08 -6.84
N GLU A 26 7.07 -6.04 -6.22
CA GLU A 26 7.67 -4.81 -5.69
C GLU A 26 7.93 -3.77 -6.79
N GLU A 27 8.46 -4.18 -7.95
CA GLU A 27 8.68 -3.32 -9.12
C GLU A 27 7.36 -2.75 -9.64
N MET A 28 6.32 -3.58 -9.75
CA MET A 28 4.98 -3.14 -10.17
C MET A 28 4.39 -2.14 -9.17
N ALA A 29 4.41 -2.45 -7.87
CA ALA A 29 3.91 -1.56 -6.82
C ALA A 29 4.64 -0.20 -6.82
N TYR A 30 5.94 -0.20 -7.04
CA TYR A 30 6.74 1.03 -7.18
C TYR A 30 6.28 1.92 -8.33
N LEU A 31 6.04 1.33 -9.51
CA LEU A 31 5.55 2.07 -10.67
C LEU A 31 4.16 2.67 -10.43
N LEU A 32 3.26 1.91 -9.82
CA LEU A 32 1.92 2.36 -9.46
C LEU A 32 1.97 3.52 -8.45
N PHE A 33 2.78 3.39 -7.40
CA PHE A 33 2.97 4.45 -6.42
C PHE A 33 3.56 5.72 -7.05
N CYS A 34 4.53 5.58 -7.96
CA CYS A 34 5.07 6.73 -8.70
C CYS A 34 4.03 7.39 -9.60
N SER A 35 3.19 6.59 -10.27
CA SER A 35 2.10 7.11 -11.12
C SER A 35 1.08 7.89 -10.31
N GLU A 36 0.60 7.33 -9.20
CA GLU A 36 -0.42 7.95 -8.34
C GLU A 36 0.00 9.34 -7.84
N PHE A 37 1.29 9.51 -7.53
CA PHE A 37 1.84 10.77 -7.03
C PHE A 37 2.66 11.54 -8.07
N ASN A 38 2.54 11.21 -9.35
CA ASN A 38 3.21 11.89 -10.47
C ASN A 38 4.74 12.04 -10.29
N GLN A 39 5.39 11.02 -9.71
CA GLN A 39 6.84 10.96 -9.48
C GLN A 39 7.57 10.52 -10.74
N LYS A 40 7.62 11.41 -11.74
CA LYS A 40 8.16 11.11 -13.08
C LYS A 40 9.64 10.68 -13.12
N LYS A 41 10.42 11.06 -12.12
CA LYS A 41 11.85 10.71 -12.00
C LYS A 41 12.08 9.50 -11.08
N GLY A 42 11.01 8.89 -10.60
CA GLY A 42 11.07 7.87 -9.56
C GLY A 42 11.34 8.43 -8.17
N ILE A 43 11.49 7.51 -7.21
CA ILE A 43 11.75 7.80 -5.81
C ILE A 43 13.00 7.03 -5.39
N PHE A 44 13.88 7.70 -4.65
CA PHE A 44 15.11 7.08 -4.18
C PHE A 44 14.82 5.89 -3.24
N ARG A 45 15.60 4.81 -3.37
CA ARG A 45 15.59 3.65 -2.47
C ARG A 45 16.99 3.15 -2.18
N TYR A 46 17.17 2.56 -1.01
CA TYR A 46 18.38 1.80 -0.66
C TYR A 46 18.19 0.33 -1.01
N LYS A 47 19.29 -0.42 -1.20
CA LYS A 47 19.21 -1.88 -1.39
C LYS A 47 18.49 -2.58 -0.24
N ASN A 48 18.69 -2.09 0.99
CA ASN A 48 18.02 -2.58 2.20
C ASN A 48 17.23 -1.41 2.83
N HIS A 49 16.18 -0.95 2.15
CA HIS A 49 15.37 0.15 2.66
C HIS A 49 14.53 -0.31 3.85
N PRO A 50 14.61 0.33 5.03
CA PRO A 50 14.00 -0.20 6.24
C PRO A 50 12.48 0.04 6.23
N GLY A 51 11.70 -1.05 6.27
CA GLY A 51 10.25 -1.01 6.48
C GLY A 51 9.40 -0.52 5.30
N LEU A 52 9.97 0.16 4.31
CA LEU A 52 9.33 0.61 3.07
C LEU A 52 10.16 0.18 1.86
N GLU A 53 9.57 0.27 0.66
CA GLU A 53 10.30 -0.04 -0.58
C GLU A 53 11.14 1.15 -1.11
N THR A 54 10.78 2.39 -0.72
CA THR A 54 11.45 3.65 -1.11
C THR A 54 11.40 4.67 0.01
N ASN A 55 12.12 5.79 -0.15
CA ASN A 55 11.88 6.98 0.67
C ASN A 55 10.38 7.36 0.64
N PRO A 56 9.83 7.85 1.76
CA PRO A 56 8.53 8.49 1.77
C PRO A 56 8.50 9.74 0.87
N ILE A 57 7.32 10.11 0.39
CA ILE A 57 7.08 11.36 -0.35
C ILE A 57 6.16 12.26 0.46
N LYS A 58 6.33 13.58 0.33
CA LYS A 58 5.44 14.57 0.94
C LYS A 58 4.53 15.14 -0.13
N VAL A 59 3.24 15.09 0.10
CA VAL A 59 2.21 15.56 -0.83
C VAL A 59 1.38 16.63 -0.16
N GLU A 60 1.15 17.74 -0.86
CA GLU A 60 0.27 18.80 -0.40
C GLU A 60 -1.17 18.49 -0.80
N HIS A 61 -2.07 18.61 0.16
CA HIS A 61 -3.50 18.44 0.01
C HIS A 61 -4.20 19.72 0.46
N SER A 62 -5.37 20.00 -0.12
CA SER A 62 -6.25 21.06 0.35
C SER A 62 -7.58 20.47 0.76
N ASN A 63 -8.09 20.85 1.94
CA ASN A 63 -9.45 20.48 2.32
C ASN A 63 -10.48 21.31 1.52
N LYS A 64 -11.77 21.00 1.71
CA LYS A 64 -12.89 21.68 1.02
C LYS A 64 -12.96 23.19 1.30
N ASN A 65 -12.31 23.65 2.37
CA ASN A 65 -12.28 25.05 2.79
C ASN A 65 -11.01 25.78 2.30
N GLY A 66 -10.20 25.16 1.44
CA GLY A 66 -8.97 25.76 0.91
C GLY A 66 -7.77 25.74 1.86
N VAL A 67 -7.84 24.99 2.98
CA VAL A 67 -6.71 24.88 3.91
C VAL A 67 -5.76 23.79 3.40
N SER A 68 -4.53 24.21 3.08
CA SER A 68 -3.43 23.32 2.72
C SER A 68 -2.88 22.58 3.95
N TYR A 69 -2.60 21.30 3.77
CA TYR A 69 -1.88 20.44 4.71
C TYR A 69 -1.01 19.46 3.94
N GLN A 70 -0.04 18.85 4.61
CA GLN A 70 0.85 17.87 3.98
C GLN A 70 0.59 16.49 4.58
N ILE A 71 0.66 15.47 3.74
CA ILE A 71 0.69 14.06 4.15
C ILE A 71 1.97 13.45 3.59
N CYS A 72 2.70 12.73 4.45
CA CYS A 72 3.83 11.94 4.04
C CYS A 72 3.41 10.48 3.77
N TYR A 73 3.57 10.03 2.54
CA TYR A 73 3.19 8.70 2.07
C TYR A 73 4.41 7.80 1.92
N GLY A 74 4.31 6.57 2.39
CA GLY A 74 5.20 5.48 2.02
C GLY A 74 4.40 4.28 1.52
N PHE A 75 5.06 3.27 0.99
CA PHE A 75 4.40 2.04 0.61
C PHE A 75 5.21 0.79 0.94
N GLN A 76 4.49 -0.31 1.09
CA GLN A 76 4.99 -1.67 1.22
C GLN A 76 4.41 -2.52 0.10
N ALA A 77 5.22 -3.41 -0.47
CA ALA A 77 4.74 -4.42 -1.39
C ALA A 77 4.93 -5.80 -0.74
N LYS A 78 3.85 -6.58 -0.65
CA LYS A 78 3.86 -7.89 -0.01
C LYS A 78 3.17 -8.91 -0.90
N PHE A 79 3.98 -9.73 -1.56
CA PHE A 79 3.52 -10.87 -2.34
C PHE A 79 3.53 -12.13 -1.47
N TYR A 80 2.37 -12.73 -1.29
CA TYR A 80 2.18 -13.94 -0.50
C TYR A 80 1.77 -15.10 -1.42
N GLU A 81 2.39 -16.26 -1.25
CA GLU A 81 2.13 -17.40 -2.13
C GLU A 81 0.90 -18.18 -1.66
N SER A 82 1.07 -19.11 -0.72
CA SER A 82 0.02 -20.01 -0.26
C SER A 82 -0.68 -19.51 1.00
N GLU A 83 -0.06 -18.57 1.73
CA GLU A 83 -0.57 -18.13 3.02
C GLU A 83 -1.90 -17.36 2.86
N LYS A 84 -2.77 -17.53 3.85
CA LYS A 84 -3.99 -16.73 3.97
C LYS A 84 -3.66 -15.42 4.68
N ILE A 85 -4.34 -14.34 4.29
CA ILE A 85 -4.04 -12.99 4.79
C ILE A 85 -4.23 -12.87 6.31
N ASP A 86 -5.19 -13.61 6.88
CA ASP A 86 -5.46 -13.67 8.32
C ASP A 86 -4.33 -14.32 9.13
N THR A 87 -3.57 -15.24 8.53
CA THR A 87 -2.39 -15.85 9.16
C THR A 87 -1.14 -14.95 9.12
N LEU A 88 -1.17 -13.88 8.34
CA LEU A 88 -0.03 -12.98 8.10
C LEU A 88 -0.07 -11.71 8.93
N ILE A 89 -1.11 -11.53 9.75
CA ILE A 89 -1.41 -10.28 10.45
C ILE A 89 -0.27 -9.81 11.34
N GLU A 90 0.34 -10.71 12.11
CA GLU A 90 1.48 -10.34 12.97
C GLU A 90 2.72 -9.95 12.16
N LYS A 91 2.94 -10.58 11.00
CA LYS A 91 4.02 -10.21 10.06
C LYS A 91 3.77 -8.81 9.47
N ILE A 92 2.52 -8.53 9.09
CA ILE A 92 2.10 -7.22 8.56
C ILE A 92 2.27 -6.13 9.64
N LYS A 93 1.76 -6.36 10.86
CA LYS A 93 1.92 -5.44 12.00
C LYS A 93 3.40 -5.14 12.27
N LYS A 94 4.25 -6.17 12.29
CA LYS A 94 5.70 -5.99 12.48
C LYS A 94 6.31 -5.12 11.39
N SER A 95 5.96 -5.35 10.12
CA SER A 95 6.42 -4.54 8.99
C SER A 95 5.99 -3.08 9.12
N ILE A 96 4.72 -2.84 9.46
CA ILE A 96 4.17 -1.49 9.69
C ILE A 96 4.90 -0.78 10.82
N LYS A 97 5.11 -1.47 11.95
CA LYS A 97 5.87 -0.94 13.07
C LYS A 97 7.27 -0.51 12.66
N THR A 98 7.99 -1.37 11.94
CA THR A 98 9.32 -1.05 11.42
C THR A 98 9.30 0.18 10.50
N ALA A 99 8.29 0.34 9.64
CA ALA A 99 8.16 1.52 8.80
C ALA A 99 7.97 2.79 9.64
N ILE A 100 7.04 2.78 10.60
CA ILE A 100 6.74 3.93 11.46
C ILE A 100 7.95 4.32 12.33
N GLU A 101 8.70 3.34 12.84
CA GLU A 101 9.89 3.58 13.67
C GLU A 101 11.07 4.17 12.87
N ASN A 102 11.26 3.74 11.62
CA ASN A 102 12.39 4.17 10.79
C ASN A 102 12.09 5.43 9.97
N HIS A 103 10.81 5.77 9.79
CA HIS A 103 10.36 6.97 9.06
C HIS A 103 9.41 7.80 9.92
N PRO A 104 9.94 8.60 10.87
CA PRO A 104 9.15 9.47 11.75
C PRO A 104 8.36 10.57 11.03
N GLU A 105 8.54 10.75 9.74
CA GLU A 105 7.72 11.63 8.90
C GLU A 105 6.44 10.97 8.38
N LEU A 106 6.34 9.63 8.38
CA LEU A 106 5.20 8.93 7.80
C LEU A 106 3.87 9.29 8.46
N ASP A 107 2.87 9.54 7.61
CA ASP A 107 1.47 9.74 7.98
C ASP A 107 0.59 8.61 7.42
N LYS A 108 0.90 8.12 6.21
CA LYS A 108 0.12 7.09 5.52
C LYS A 108 1.01 6.04 4.85
N ILE A 109 0.57 4.78 4.91
CA ILE A 109 1.25 3.64 4.30
C ILE A 109 0.27 2.96 3.34
N TYR A 110 0.67 2.85 2.08
CA TYR A 110 -0.02 2.02 1.10
C TYR A 110 0.52 0.59 1.17
N LEU A 111 -0.36 -0.37 1.41
CA LEU A 111 -0.02 -1.78 1.51
C LEU A 111 -0.51 -2.50 0.26
N TYR A 112 0.39 -2.65 -0.72
CA TYR A 112 0.14 -3.43 -1.92
C TYR A 112 0.27 -4.91 -1.61
N THR A 113 -0.74 -5.70 -1.98
CA THR A 113 -0.78 -7.14 -1.75
C THR A 113 -1.53 -7.87 -2.86
N ASN A 114 -1.08 -9.08 -3.19
CA ASN A 114 -1.79 -9.97 -4.12
C ASN A 114 -2.95 -10.73 -3.47
N LYS A 115 -3.20 -10.51 -2.17
CA LYS A 115 -4.27 -11.18 -1.42
C LYS A 115 -5.50 -10.30 -1.33
N GLU A 116 -6.64 -10.86 -1.69
CA GLU A 116 -7.94 -10.22 -1.46
C GLU A 116 -8.27 -10.11 0.02
N ILE A 117 -8.96 -9.02 0.38
CA ILE A 117 -9.53 -8.83 1.70
C ILE A 117 -10.98 -9.30 1.65
N SER A 118 -11.26 -10.42 2.30
CA SER A 118 -12.60 -10.97 2.43
C SER A 118 -13.51 -10.05 3.26
N ALA A 119 -14.76 -9.88 2.84
CA ALA A 119 -15.79 -9.29 3.69
C ALA A 119 -15.93 -10.08 5.02
N SER A 120 -16.33 -9.38 6.08
CA SER A 120 -16.60 -9.99 7.38
C SER A 120 -17.76 -10.98 7.29
N SER A 121 -17.62 -12.13 7.96
CA SER A 121 -18.69 -13.11 8.12
C SER A 121 -19.75 -12.70 9.16
N LYS A 122 -19.52 -11.62 9.92
CA LYS A 122 -20.47 -11.11 10.91
C LYS A 122 -21.55 -10.25 10.24
N LYS A 123 -22.82 -10.54 10.56
CA LYS A 123 -23.97 -9.79 10.04
C LYS A 123 -23.86 -8.30 10.39
N GLY A 124 -24.10 -7.44 9.40
CA GLY A 124 -24.06 -5.98 9.56
C GLY A 124 -22.66 -5.36 9.59
N LYS A 125 -21.61 -6.14 9.32
CA LYS A 125 -20.23 -5.67 9.31
C LYS A 125 -19.51 -6.09 8.04
N LEU A 126 -19.05 -5.10 7.27
CA LEU A 126 -18.30 -5.34 6.02
C LEU A 126 -16.81 -5.61 6.28
N LYS A 127 -16.17 -4.78 7.11
CA LYS A 127 -14.73 -4.87 7.39
C LYS A 127 -14.40 -6.10 8.24
N PRO A 128 -13.51 -7.01 7.80
CA PRO A 128 -13.09 -8.17 8.58
C PRO A 128 -12.26 -7.76 9.80
N LYS A 129 -12.31 -8.60 10.85
CA LYS A 129 -11.62 -8.35 12.13
C LYS A 129 -10.11 -8.13 11.95
N TYR A 130 -9.48 -8.92 11.09
CA TYR A 130 -8.04 -8.85 10.86
C TYR A 130 -7.61 -7.53 10.21
N GLN A 131 -8.44 -6.95 9.33
CA GLN A 131 -8.16 -5.67 8.71
C GLN A 131 -8.22 -4.55 9.76
N GLU A 132 -9.28 -4.55 10.58
CA GLU A 132 -9.41 -3.58 11.68
C GLU A 132 -8.27 -3.70 12.69
N GLU A 133 -7.82 -4.92 13.00
CA GLU A 133 -6.70 -5.13 13.93
C GLU A 133 -5.40 -4.50 13.42
N VAL A 134 -5.12 -4.60 12.11
CA VAL A 134 -3.93 -3.98 11.50
C VAL A 134 -4.06 -2.45 11.48
N GLU A 135 -5.21 -1.93 11.06
CA GLU A 135 -5.46 -0.48 10.99
C GLU A 135 -5.41 0.18 12.37
N ASN A 136 -6.01 -0.46 13.38
CA ASN A 136 -5.97 0.02 14.76
C ASN A 136 -4.54 -0.06 15.32
N PHE A 137 -3.81 -1.15 15.06
CA PHE A 137 -2.42 -1.27 15.46
C PHE A 137 -1.55 -0.14 14.89
N ALA A 138 -1.68 0.15 13.58
CA ALA A 138 -0.95 1.24 12.93
C ALA A 138 -1.27 2.60 13.58
N ARG A 139 -2.54 2.83 13.93
CA ARG A 139 -2.98 4.05 14.62
C ARG A 139 -2.35 4.21 15.99
N GLU A 140 -2.31 3.16 16.78
CA GLU A 140 -1.69 3.23 18.10
C GLU A 140 -0.18 3.41 18.02
N GLU A 141 0.52 2.79 17.06
CA GLU A 141 1.96 3.01 16.88
C GLU A 141 2.27 4.44 16.40
N LEU A 142 1.45 5.03 15.52
CA LEU A 142 1.62 6.42 15.09
C LEU A 142 1.41 7.40 16.25
N LYS A 143 0.39 7.19 17.09
CA LYS A 143 0.16 8.00 18.30
C LYS A 143 1.34 7.94 19.27
N LYS A 144 1.85 6.74 19.59
CA LYS A 144 3.02 6.56 20.45
C LYS A 144 4.25 7.31 19.91
N LYS A 145 4.44 7.26 18.59
CA LYS A 145 5.50 8.02 17.90
C LYS A 145 5.31 9.53 18.11
N GLN A 146 4.10 10.07 17.90
CA GLN A 146 3.79 11.50 18.05
C GLN A 146 4.03 11.99 19.49
N GLU A 147 3.58 11.22 20.48
CA GLU A 147 3.83 11.50 21.91
C GLU A 147 5.33 11.57 22.22
N LYS A 148 6.11 10.61 21.72
CA LYS A 148 7.57 10.56 21.92
C LYS A 148 8.28 11.77 21.30
N LEU A 149 7.82 12.25 20.15
CA LEU A 149 8.42 13.37 19.43
C LEU A 149 8.01 14.75 19.97
N LYS A 150 7.11 14.81 20.98
CA LYS A 150 6.54 16.05 21.52
C LYS A 150 5.92 16.96 20.44
N VAL A 151 5.46 16.37 19.35
CA VAL A 151 4.77 17.12 18.29
C VAL A 151 3.37 17.38 18.81
N GLU A 152 3.08 18.62 19.21
CA GLU A 152 1.69 19.06 19.45
C GLU A 152 0.88 18.73 18.20
N ASN A 153 -0.28 18.09 18.37
CA ASN A 153 -1.17 17.65 17.30
C ASN A 153 -1.49 18.80 16.34
N LYS A 154 -0.66 19.01 15.33
CA LYS A 154 -0.95 19.88 14.19
C LYS A 154 -1.78 19.07 13.22
N ASP A 155 -3.09 19.06 13.46
CA ASP A 155 -4.13 18.93 12.42
C ASP A 155 -3.85 17.98 11.24
N ILE A 156 -3.29 16.80 11.48
CA ILE A 156 -3.31 15.70 10.53
C ILE A 156 -4.43 14.79 11.00
N GLY A 157 -5.53 14.80 10.24
CA GLY A 157 -6.81 14.19 10.58
C GLY A 157 -6.67 12.87 11.34
N VAL A 158 -6.91 12.93 12.65
CA VAL A 158 -7.00 11.81 13.60
C VAL A 158 -8.14 10.83 13.24
N GLY A 159 -8.84 11.07 12.12
CA GLY A 159 -9.82 10.17 11.51
C GLY A 159 -9.43 9.59 10.14
N SER A 160 -8.22 9.86 9.60
CA SER A 160 -7.78 9.29 8.32
C SER A 160 -7.18 7.89 8.50
N GLU A 161 -7.51 6.97 7.59
CA GLU A 161 -6.97 5.61 7.60
C GLU A 161 -5.45 5.66 7.31
N ILE A 162 -4.63 5.27 8.29
CA ILE A 162 -3.16 5.26 8.20
C ILE A 162 -2.68 4.18 7.22
N ILE A 163 -3.41 3.08 7.13
CA ILE A 163 -3.14 2.00 6.19
C ILE A 163 -4.20 2.06 5.11
N GLU A 164 -3.77 2.13 3.85
CA GLU A 164 -4.64 1.92 2.71
C GLU A 164 -4.25 0.63 2.00
N TRP A 165 -5.22 -0.27 1.84
CA TRP A 165 -4.98 -1.60 1.28
C TRP A 165 -5.21 -1.59 -0.23
N TYR A 166 -4.16 -1.89 -0.98
CA TYR A 166 -4.21 -2.06 -2.43
C TYR A 166 -4.18 -3.56 -2.74
N GLY A 167 -5.36 -4.18 -2.73
CA GLY A 167 -5.59 -5.59 -3.11
C GLY A 167 -5.89 -5.76 -4.60
N PRO A 168 -6.13 -7.01 -5.07
CA PRO A 168 -6.30 -7.36 -6.48
C PRO A 168 -7.27 -6.47 -7.27
N SER A 169 -8.42 -6.13 -6.67
CA SER A 169 -9.41 -5.22 -7.27
C SER A 169 -8.88 -3.83 -7.71
N TYR A 170 -7.90 -3.26 -7.00
CA TYR A 170 -7.26 -1.99 -7.40
C TYR A 170 -6.43 -2.16 -8.67
N PHE A 171 -5.67 -3.26 -8.75
CA PHE A 171 -4.84 -3.54 -9.91
C PHE A 171 -5.70 -3.84 -11.14
N GLU A 172 -6.83 -4.55 -10.99
CA GLU A 172 -7.75 -4.80 -12.09
C GLU A 172 -8.22 -3.50 -12.76
N LYS A 173 -8.60 -2.49 -11.97
CA LYS A 173 -9.03 -1.20 -12.51
C LYS A 173 -7.90 -0.54 -13.31
N ILE A 174 -6.70 -0.43 -12.71
CA ILE A 174 -5.55 0.24 -13.32
C ILE A 174 -5.15 -0.46 -14.63
N LEU A 175 -5.10 -1.79 -14.62
CA LEU A 175 -4.75 -2.60 -15.78
C LEU A 175 -5.81 -2.50 -16.90
N ARG A 176 -7.09 -2.42 -16.53
CA ARG A 176 -8.19 -2.24 -17.49
C ARG A 176 -8.21 -0.84 -18.12
N GLU A 177 -7.99 0.21 -17.33
CA GLU A 177 -8.06 1.60 -17.78
C GLU A 177 -6.87 1.98 -18.67
N GLU A 178 -5.68 1.53 -18.32
CA GLU A 178 -4.48 1.80 -19.11
C GLU A 178 -4.39 0.91 -20.37
N LYS A 179 -5.27 -0.10 -20.52
CA LYS A 179 -5.14 -1.19 -21.52
C LYS A 179 -3.75 -1.83 -21.48
N ILE A 180 -3.09 -1.73 -20.33
CA ILE A 180 -1.78 -2.27 -20.07
C ILE A 180 -2.02 -3.68 -19.56
N ASP A 181 -1.55 -4.64 -20.35
CA ASP A 181 -1.33 -5.98 -19.82
C ASP A 181 -0.44 -5.86 -18.57
N ILE A 182 -0.69 -6.60 -17.50
CA ILE A 182 0.19 -6.59 -16.31
C ILE A 182 1.66 -6.89 -16.70
N PHE A 183 1.85 -7.55 -17.84
CA PHE A 183 3.15 -7.81 -18.46
C PHE A 183 3.77 -6.58 -19.17
N MET A 184 2.95 -5.65 -19.65
CA MET A 184 3.35 -4.40 -20.31
C MET A 184 3.71 -3.27 -19.33
N ILE A 185 3.35 -3.36 -18.04
CA ILE A 185 3.81 -2.42 -17.00
C ILE A 185 5.35 -2.30 -17.01
N TYR A 186 6.07 -3.36 -17.42
CA TYR A 186 7.53 -3.36 -17.52
C TYR A 186 8.11 -2.53 -18.66
N PHE A 187 7.35 -2.25 -19.71
CA PHE A 187 7.85 -1.66 -20.96
C PHE A 187 7.18 -0.36 -21.38
N LEU A 188 6.06 0.03 -20.75
CA LEU A 188 5.23 1.18 -21.15
C LEU A 188 5.22 2.36 -20.17
N MET A 189 5.97 2.29 -19.07
CA MET A 189 6.27 3.43 -18.18
C MET A 189 7.75 3.81 -18.28
#